data_AF-A0A5C4SE50-F1
#
_entry.id   AF-A0A5C4SE50-F1
#
_cell.length_a   1.000
_cell.length_b   1.000
_cell.length_c   1.000
_cell.angle_alpha   90.00
_cell.angle_beta   90.00
_cell.angle_gamma   90.00
#
_symmetry.space_group_name_H-M   'P 1'
#
loop_
_entity.id
_entity.type
_entity.pdbx_description
1 polymer ?
#
loop_
_entity_poly.entity_id
_entity_poly.type
_entity_poly.pdbx_seq_one_letter_code
_entity_poly.pdbx_strand_id
1 'polypeptide(L)'
;MIRKILAAALVAAPLSATSVLADADLGKEDSCKYQGQVMSAVQQARLDRVPQAQVEDTIRATSPDWPANFSNAIPQLTAHVYQMKRRDLKQYDLGEVFEAQCLENWEQIQTMKKNLADN
;
A
#
# COMPACT_ATOMS: atom_id res chain seq x y z
N MET A 1 33.84 2.86 -19.39
CA MET A 1 33.53 2.89 -17.95
C MET A 1 32.56 4.03 -17.68
N ILE A 2 31.25 3.75 -17.77
CA ILE A 2 30.20 4.75 -17.49
C ILE A 2 29.70 4.47 -16.08
N ARG A 3 29.93 5.47 -15.23
CA ARG A 3 29.71 5.44 -13.79
C ARG A 3 28.21 5.31 -13.48
N LYS A 4 27.96 4.47 -12.48
CA LYS A 4 26.68 4.15 -11.85
C LYS A 4 25.78 5.39 -11.70
N ILE A 5 24.65 5.40 -12.40
CA ILE A 5 23.49 6.20 -12.02
C ILE A 5 22.41 5.18 -11.65
N LEU A 6 22.60 4.52 -10.51
CA LEU A 6 21.49 3.97 -9.76
C LEU A 6 20.82 5.17 -9.12
N ALA A 7 19.91 5.79 -9.87
CA ALA A 7 18.94 6.69 -9.31
C ALA A 7 18.06 5.85 -8.38
N ALA A 8 18.48 5.73 -7.11
CA ALA A 8 17.59 5.51 -5.99
C ALA A 8 16.71 6.77 -5.87
N ALA A 9 15.83 6.96 -6.86
CA ALA A 9 14.63 7.74 -6.65
C ALA A 9 13.80 6.89 -5.70
N LEU A 10 14.07 7.03 -4.39
CA LEU A 10 13.08 6.73 -3.38
C LEU A 10 11.81 7.41 -3.86
N VAL A 11 10.87 6.60 -4.34
CA VAL A 11 9.50 7.03 -4.46
C VAL A 11 9.15 7.42 -3.03
N ALA A 12 9.13 8.73 -2.75
CA ALA A 12 8.50 9.29 -1.59
C ALA A 12 6.99 9.06 -1.75
N ALA A 13 6.60 7.77 -1.74
CA ALA A 13 5.23 7.37 -1.53
C ALA A 13 4.87 7.93 -0.16
N PRO A 14 3.73 8.63 -0.02
CA PRO A 14 3.35 9.19 1.25
C PRO A 14 3.21 8.05 2.26
N LEU A 15 4.17 7.94 3.18
CA LEU A 15 4.15 7.09 4.38
C LEU A 15 2.89 7.33 5.26
N SER A 16 2.12 8.37 4.92
CA SER A 16 0.81 8.68 5.46
C SER A 16 -0.24 7.61 5.18
N ALA A 17 -0.11 6.82 4.10
CA ALA A 17 -1.06 5.75 3.78
C ALA A 17 -0.93 4.57 4.74
N THR A 18 0.32 4.20 5.06
CA THR A 18 0.64 3.06 5.93
C THR A 18 0.29 3.31 7.39
N SER A 19 0.34 4.57 7.85
CA SER A 19 0.10 4.89 9.27
C SER A 19 -1.35 4.72 9.72
N VAL A 20 -2.31 4.90 8.82
CA VAL A 20 -3.74 4.73 9.13
C VAL A 20 -4.12 3.24 9.20
N LEU A 21 -3.36 2.38 8.52
CA LEU A 21 -3.63 0.95 8.44
C LEU A 21 -2.89 0.12 9.47
N ALA A 22 -1.83 0.65 10.07
CA ALA A 22 -1.01 -0.09 11.02
C ALA A 22 -1.77 -0.33 12.33
N ASP A 23 -2.44 -1.47 12.42
CA ASP A 23 -3.12 -1.95 13.62
C ASP A 23 -2.13 -2.67 14.54
N ALA A 24 -1.89 -2.12 15.73
CA ALA A 24 -0.93 -2.67 16.70
C ALA A 24 -1.50 -3.91 17.41
N ASP A 25 -2.82 -4.03 17.51
CA ASP A 25 -3.47 -5.15 18.20
C ASP A 25 -3.37 -6.46 17.39
N LEU A 26 -3.22 -6.36 16.06
CA LEU A 26 -2.91 -7.49 15.18
C LEU A 26 -1.42 -7.87 15.21
N GLY A 27 -0.56 -7.03 15.77
CA GLY A 27 0.89 -7.19 15.72
C GLY A 27 1.51 -6.76 14.38
N LYS A 28 2.84 -6.56 14.41
CA LYS A 28 3.62 -6.02 13.29
C LYS A 28 3.45 -6.81 11.99
N GLU A 29 3.63 -8.12 12.06
CA GLU A 29 3.71 -8.98 10.87
C GLU A 29 2.38 -9.03 10.12
N ASP A 30 1.29 -9.36 10.83
CA ASP A 30 -0.05 -9.44 10.22
C ASP A 30 -0.52 -8.08 9.72
N SER A 31 -0.25 -7.01 10.46
CA SER A 31 -0.60 -5.64 10.05
C SER A 31 0.10 -5.24 8.75
N CYS A 32 1.39 -5.53 8.60
CA CYS A 32 2.14 -5.23 7.38
C CYS A 32 1.73 -6.13 6.21
N LYS A 33 1.47 -7.42 6.47
CA LYS A 33 0.95 -8.36 5.49
C LYS A 33 -0.38 -7.89 4.90
N TYR A 34 -1.34 -7.49 5.74
CA TYR A 34 -2.64 -7.00 5.26
C TYR A 34 -2.51 -5.70 4.46
N GLN A 35 -1.60 -4.80 4.83
CA GLN A 35 -1.29 -3.61 4.02
C GLN A 35 -0.76 -3.99 2.63
N GLY A 36 0.15 -4.96 2.56
CA GLY A 36 0.66 -5.50 1.29
C GLY A 36 -0.45 -6.12 0.44
N GLN A 37 -1.34 -6.90 1.05
CA GLN A 37 -2.47 -7.51 0.34
C GLN A 37 -3.43 -6.47 -0.26
N VAL A 38 -3.76 -5.40 0.47
CA VAL A 38 -4.60 -4.32 -0.06
C VAL A 38 -3.92 -3.64 -1.25
N MET A 39 -2.62 -3.32 -1.15
CA MET A 39 -1.85 -2.73 -2.25
C MET A 39 -1.82 -3.65 -3.47
N SER A 40 -1.59 -4.95 -3.28
CA SER A 40 -1.59 -5.95 -4.35
C SER A 40 -2.96 -6.03 -5.02
N ALA A 41 -4.06 -6.02 -4.26
CA ALA A 41 -5.41 -6.02 -4.83
C ALA A 41 -5.69 -4.78 -5.71
N VAL A 42 -5.27 -3.60 -5.27
CA VAL A 42 -5.39 -2.36 -6.05
C VAL A 42 -4.52 -2.41 -7.31
N GLN A 43 -3.29 -2.89 -7.19
CA GLN A 43 -2.39 -3.10 -8.33
C GLN A 43 -3.02 -4.06 -9.35
N GLN A 44 -3.57 -5.18 -8.89
CA GLN A 44 -4.19 -6.18 -9.73
C GLN A 44 -5.43 -5.63 -10.45
N ALA A 45 -6.31 -4.89 -9.74
CA ALA A 45 -7.45 -4.22 -10.37
C ALA A 45 -7.02 -3.27 -11.50
N ARG A 46 -5.91 -2.54 -11.31
CA ARG A 46 -5.33 -1.67 -12.36
C ARG A 46 -4.77 -2.47 -13.54
N LEU A 47 -4.14 -3.61 -13.28
CA LEU A 47 -3.63 -4.50 -14.32
C LEU A 47 -4.78 -5.15 -15.12
N ASP A 48 -5.89 -5.48 -14.45
CA ASP A 48 -7.11 -6.06 -15.03
C ASP A 48 -8.02 -5.03 -15.71
N ARG A 49 -7.63 -3.75 -15.68
CA ARG A 49 -8.35 -2.64 -16.33
C ARG A 49 -9.72 -2.36 -15.70
N VAL A 50 -9.88 -2.64 -14.41
CA VAL A 50 -11.06 -2.18 -13.66
C VAL A 50 -11.13 -0.64 -13.76
N PRO A 51 -12.28 -0.03 -14.08
CA PRO A 51 -12.42 1.43 -14.05
C PRO A 51 -12.11 1.97 -12.66
N GLN A 52 -11.39 3.09 -12.55
CA GLN A 52 -10.94 3.64 -11.26
C GLN A 52 -12.06 3.79 -10.24
N ALA A 53 -13.23 4.26 -10.69
CA ALA A 53 -14.41 4.47 -9.87
C ALA A 53 -15.04 3.16 -9.33
N GLN A 54 -14.69 2.00 -9.89
CA GLN A 54 -15.24 0.69 -9.52
C GLN A 54 -14.26 -0.17 -8.73
N VAL A 55 -13.03 0.30 -8.50
CA VAL A 55 -11.97 -0.52 -7.87
C VAL A 55 -12.36 -0.96 -6.47
N GLU A 56 -12.87 -0.04 -5.66
CA GLU A 56 -13.27 -0.36 -4.29
C GLU A 56 -14.37 -1.43 -4.26
N ASP A 57 -15.45 -1.22 -5.01
CA ASP A 57 -16.54 -2.19 -5.10
C ASP A 57 -16.06 -3.55 -5.63
N THR A 58 -15.19 -3.54 -6.64
CA THR A 58 -14.63 -4.76 -7.24
C THR A 58 -13.81 -5.55 -6.22
N ILE A 59 -12.93 -4.89 -5.48
CA ILE A 59 -12.10 -5.54 -4.46
C ILE A 59 -12.96 -6.03 -3.29
N ARG A 60 -13.95 -5.23 -2.84
CA ARG A 60 -14.84 -5.64 -1.75
C ARG A 60 -15.70 -6.85 -2.14
N ALA A 61 -16.11 -6.95 -3.41
CA ALA A 61 -16.89 -8.07 -3.91
C ALA A 61 -16.12 -9.41 -3.89
N THR A 62 -14.79 -9.41 -3.81
CA THR A 62 -14.01 -10.65 -3.72
C THR A 62 -13.98 -11.24 -2.30
N SER A 63 -14.60 -10.57 -1.31
CA SER A 63 -14.58 -10.98 0.10
C SER A 63 -13.16 -11.26 0.62
N PRO A 64 -12.28 -10.25 0.64
CA PRO A 64 -10.88 -10.44 0.98
C PRO A 64 -10.68 -10.85 2.45
N ASP A 65 -9.61 -11.60 2.72
CA ASP A 65 -9.33 -12.19 4.03
C ASP A 65 -8.78 -11.21 5.09
N TRP A 66 -8.45 -9.98 4.70
CA TRP A 66 -7.96 -8.97 5.64
C TRP A 66 -9.10 -8.33 6.45
N PRO A 67 -8.83 -7.81 7.66
CA PRO A 67 -9.82 -7.12 8.47
C PRO A 67 -10.43 -5.90 7.77
N ALA A 68 -11.74 -5.66 7.98
CA ALA A 68 -12.51 -4.71 7.19
C ALA A 68 -11.94 -3.28 7.16
N ASN A 69 -11.29 -2.83 8.23
CA ASN A 69 -10.66 -1.51 8.33
C ASN A 69 -9.54 -1.28 7.31
N PHE A 70 -8.83 -2.33 6.88
CA PHE A 70 -7.76 -2.20 5.88
C PHE A 70 -8.29 -1.79 4.50
N SER A 71 -9.55 -2.13 4.21
CA SER A 71 -10.21 -1.71 2.97
C SER A 71 -10.41 -0.19 2.88
N ASN A 72 -10.34 0.54 3.99
CA ASN A 72 -10.49 2.00 4.00
C ASN A 72 -9.37 2.74 3.25
N ALA A 73 -8.22 2.10 3.03
CA ALA A 73 -7.14 2.68 2.23
C ALA A 73 -7.33 2.51 0.73
N ILE A 74 -8.23 1.63 0.28
CA ILE A 74 -8.42 1.32 -1.15
C ILE A 74 -8.62 2.60 -1.99
N PRO A 75 -9.44 3.60 -1.61
CA PRO A 75 -9.63 4.80 -2.43
C PRO A 75 -8.33 5.59 -2.64
N GLN A 76 -7.55 5.77 -1.58
CA GLN A 76 -6.31 6.56 -1.61
C GLN A 76 -5.20 5.83 -2.37
N LEU A 77 -5.05 4.52 -2.15
CA LEU A 77 -4.12 3.67 -2.91
C LEU A 77 -4.52 3.61 -4.39
N THR A 78 -5.82 3.50 -4.68
CA THR A 78 -6.35 3.51 -6.05
C THR A 78 -5.99 4.81 -6.76
N ALA A 79 -6.19 5.96 -6.11
CA ALA A 79 -5.84 7.26 -6.68
C ALA A 79 -4.34 7.35 -7.04
N HIS A 80 -3.47 6.77 -6.22
CA HIS A 80 -2.02 6.72 -6.49
C HIS A 80 -1.67 5.74 -7.63
N VAL A 81 -2.09 4.47 -7.52
CA VAL A 81 -1.75 3.41 -8.48
C VAL A 81 -2.29 3.72 -9.88
N TYR A 82 -3.44 4.39 -10.00
CA TYR A 82 -4.01 4.75 -11.30
C TYR A 82 -3.26 5.87 -12.02
N GLN A 83 -2.43 6.64 -11.32
CA GLN A 83 -1.51 7.61 -11.93
C GLN A 83 -0.27 6.93 -12.54
N MET A 84 0.02 5.69 -12.14
CA MET A 84 1.17 4.93 -12.64
C MET A 84 0.89 4.30 -14.01
N LYS A 85 1.95 4.14 -14.82
CA LYS A 85 1.84 3.44 -16.10
C LYS A 85 1.72 1.94 -15.86
N ARG A 86 0.74 1.30 -16.49
CA ARG A 86 0.51 -0.16 -16.36
C ARG A 86 1.72 -1.02 -16.71
N ARG A 87 2.60 -0.56 -17.60
CA ARG A 87 3.84 -1.29 -17.94
C ARG A 87 4.81 -1.33 -16.76
N ASP A 88 4.87 -0.26 -15.97
CA ASP A 88 5.76 -0.14 -14.82
C ASP A 88 5.18 -0.99 -13.67
N LEU A 89 3.85 -1.00 -13.51
CA LEU A 89 3.12 -1.87 -12.57
C LEU A 89 3.29 -3.38 -12.83
N LYS A 90 3.79 -3.80 -14.00
CA LYS A 90 4.09 -5.22 -14.27
C LYS A 90 5.50 -5.63 -13.85
N GLN A 91 6.36 -4.66 -13.55
CA GLN A 91 7.78 -4.90 -13.27
C GLN A 91 8.05 -5.07 -11.78
N TYR A 92 7.12 -4.65 -10.92
CA TYR A 92 7.28 -4.62 -9.47
C TYR A 92 6.06 -5.24 -8.80
N ASP A 93 6.26 -6.00 -7.73
CA ASP A 93 5.19 -6.38 -6.82
C ASP A 93 5.01 -5.25 -5.81
N LEU A 94 3.97 -4.43 -5.98
CA LEU A 94 3.75 -3.32 -5.04
C LEU A 94 3.27 -3.82 -3.69
N GLY A 95 2.61 -4.98 -3.62
CA GLY A 95 2.20 -5.58 -2.36
C GLY A 95 3.41 -5.96 -1.51
N GLU A 96 4.37 -6.67 -2.11
CA GLU A 96 5.63 -7.05 -1.45
C GLU A 96 6.42 -5.82 -1.00
N VAL A 97 6.56 -4.82 -1.87
CA VAL A 97 7.28 -3.58 -1.54
C VAL A 97 6.59 -2.84 -0.38
N PHE A 98 5.26 -2.78 -0.39
CA PHE A 98 4.50 -2.07 0.64
C PHE A 98 4.55 -2.79 2.00
N GLU A 99 4.47 -4.12 2.00
CA GLU A 99 4.69 -4.95 3.18
C GLU A 99 6.10 -4.75 3.74
N ALA A 100 7.13 -4.86 2.89
CA ALA A 100 8.52 -4.68 3.29
C ALA A 100 8.78 -3.29 3.89
N GLN A 101 8.23 -2.23 3.27
CA GLN A 101 8.34 -0.87 3.78
C GLN A 101 7.65 -0.74 5.15
N CYS A 102 6.47 -1.34 5.32
CA CYS A 102 5.80 -1.35 6.61
C CYS A 102 6.64 -2.06 7.69
N LEU A 103 7.23 -3.20 7.36
CA LEU A 103 8.08 -3.97 8.28
C LEU A 103 9.34 -3.20 8.67
N GLU A 104 9.98 -2.53 7.71
CA GLU A 104 11.19 -1.73 7.94
C GLU A 104 10.88 -0.50 8.80
N ASN A 105 9.73 0.15 8.59
CA ASN A 105 9.40 1.43 9.21
C ASN A 105 8.37 1.33 10.34
N TRP A 106 8.08 0.12 10.81
CA TRP A 106 7.02 -0.14 11.78
C TRP A 106 7.03 0.80 12.99
N GLU A 107 8.17 0.95 13.66
CA GLU A 107 8.29 1.78 14.86
C GLU A 107 8.02 3.27 14.58
N GLN A 108 8.52 3.76 13.45
CA GLN A 108 8.25 5.12 13.00
C GLN A 108 6.76 5.30 12.70
N ILE A 109 6.13 4.32 12.05
CA ILE A 109 4.71 4.33 11.73
C ILE A 109 3.86 4.39 13.01
N GLN A 110 4.17 3.57 14.02
CA GLN A 110 3.48 3.58 15.31
C GLN A 110 3.67 4.91 16.05
N THR A 111 4.88 5.46 16.02
CA THR A 111 5.16 6.78 16.62
C THR A 111 4.32 7.88 15.97
N MET A 112 4.25 7.91 14.63
CA MET A 112 3.42 8.88 13.92
C MET A 112 1.93 8.70 14.24
N LYS A 113 1.43 7.46 14.28
CA LYS A 113 0.04 7.16 14.64
C LYS A 113 -0.32 7.68 16.04
N LYS A 114 0.57 7.45 17.01
CA LYS A 114 0.41 7.98 18.38
C LYS A 114 0.36 9.51 18.39
N ASN A 115 1.30 10.16 17.71
CA ASN A 115 1.34 11.62 17.66
C ASN A 115 0.07 12.21 17.02
N LEU A 116 -0.52 11.55 16.03
CA LEU A 116 -1.78 12.00 15.41
C LEU A 116 -2.99 11.81 16.32
N ALA A 117 -2.99 10.81 17.20
CA ALA A 117 -4.07 10.56 18.15
C ALA A 117 -4.01 11.50 19.37
N ASP A 118 -2.81 11.99 19.71
CA ASP A 118 -2.57 12.88 20.85
C ASP A 118 -2.81 14.39 20.51
N ASN A 119 -3.07 14.73 19.25
CA ASN A 119 -3.39 16.09 18.76
C ASN A 119 -4.88 16.24 18.43
#